data_AF-A0A3A0AJM2-F1
#
_entry.id   AF-A0A3A0AJM2-F1
#
_cell.length_a   1.000
_cell.length_b   1.000
_cell.length_c   1.000
_cell.angle_alpha   90.00
_cell.angle_beta   90.00
_cell.angle_gamma   90.00
#
_symmetry.space_group_name_H-M   'P 1'
#
loop_
_entity.id
_entity.type
_entity.pdbx_description
1 polymer ?
#
loop_
_entity_poly.entity_id
_entity_poly.type
_entity_poly.pdbx_seq_one_letter_code
_entity_poly.pdbx_strand_id
1 'polypeptide(L)'
;MGVGRYLAVSQAVAQRLQESFWIPERRIQVIPNAIPVETFGCSVDSAPPAVRPGAKPQPVILTVARLDQQKGHPYLLEAATQVPEASFVLAGDGPARAQLEEQSRALGLEHRVRFLGYRQDIPALLAGCDLFVLPSLYEGLPLAVLEAMAAGKPVIASAIPGTCEAVVD
;
A
#
# COMPACT_ATOMS: atom_id res chain seq x y z
N MET A 1 33.43 16.87 -1.82
CA MET A 1 32.21 16.95 -2.64
C MET A 1 31.02 16.90 -1.70
N GLY A 2 30.17 17.93 -1.67
CA GLY A 2 28.94 17.94 -0.87
C GLY A 2 27.72 17.88 -1.78
N VAL A 3 26.65 17.25 -1.31
CA VAL A 3 25.35 17.20 -2.02
C VAL A 3 24.82 18.62 -2.25
N GLY A 4 24.56 19.06 -3.49
CA GLY A 4 24.11 20.44 -3.74
C GLY A 4 22.71 20.75 -3.18
N ARG A 5 21.75 19.85 -3.44
CA ARG A 5 20.35 19.91 -2.99
C ARG A 5 19.86 18.53 -2.57
N TYR A 6 18.87 18.51 -1.68
CA TYR A 6 18.14 17.33 -1.23
C TYR A 6 16.73 17.38 -1.81
N LEU A 7 16.30 16.29 -2.43
CA LEU A 7 14.95 16.15 -2.94
C LEU A 7 14.12 15.35 -1.93
N ALA A 8 12.99 15.90 -1.51
CA ALA A 8 12.03 15.26 -0.63
C ALA A 8 10.75 14.93 -1.40
N VAL A 9 10.21 13.74 -1.20
CA VAL A 9 9.00 13.29 -1.92
C VAL A 9 7.69 13.79 -1.32
N SER A 10 7.76 14.51 -0.19
CA SER A 10 6.64 15.06 0.54
C SER A 10 7.10 16.15 1.50
N GLN A 11 6.17 16.96 2.00
CA GLN A 11 6.47 17.96 3.02
C GLN A 11 6.90 17.30 4.32
N ALA A 12 6.29 16.17 4.69
CA ALA A 12 6.68 15.38 5.85
C ALA A 12 8.15 14.94 5.80
N VAL A 13 8.64 14.50 4.64
CA VAL A 13 10.05 14.13 4.47
C VAL A 13 10.95 15.36 4.54
N ALA A 14 10.54 16.49 3.96
CA ALA A 14 11.30 17.74 4.06
C ALA A 14 11.43 18.22 5.51
N GLN A 15 10.36 18.16 6.28
CA GLN A 15 10.38 18.49 7.70
C GLN A 15 11.32 17.56 8.48
N ARG A 16 11.27 16.25 8.23
CA ARG A 16 12.18 15.29 8.87
C ARG A 16 13.65 15.53 8.52
N LEU A 17 13.96 15.95 7.28
CA LEU A 17 15.32 16.35 6.88
C LEU A 17 15.82 17.58 7.66
N GLN A 18 14.94 18.53 7.97
CA GLN A 18 15.30 19.70 8.78
C GLN A 18 15.49 19.31 10.25
N GLU A 19 14.54 18.57 10.83
CA GLU A 19 14.50 18.31 12.27
C GLU A 19 15.49 17.24 12.72
N SER A 20 15.62 16.14 11.96
CA SER A 20 16.46 15.00 12.35
C SER A 20 17.87 15.04 11.77
N PHE A 21 18.09 15.80 10.69
CA PHE A 21 19.37 15.84 9.98
C PHE A 21 19.93 17.27 9.84
N TRP A 22 19.26 18.28 10.41
CA TRP A 22 19.70 19.68 10.42
C TRP A 22 20.04 20.22 9.02
N ILE A 23 19.37 19.72 7.98
CA ILE A 23 19.55 20.21 6.62
C ILE A 23 18.84 21.55 6.48
N PRO A 24 19.52 22.64 6.07
CA PRO A 24 18.88 23.93 5.89
C PRO A 24 17.77 23.88 4.83
N GLU A 25 16.61 24.48 5.11
CA GLU A 25 15.45 24.54 4.21
C GLU A 25 15.82 24.95 2.79
N ARG A 26 16.68 25.97 2.62
CA ARG A 26 17.17 26.45 1.32
C ARG A 26 17.88 25.38 0.45
N ARG A 27 18.23 24.23 1.03
CA ARG A 27 18.87 23.10 0.34
C ARG A 27 17.89 21.95 0.09
N ILE A 28 16.65 22.05 0.55
CA ILE A 28 15.60 21.04 0.39
C ILE A 28 14.63 21.54 -0.67
N GLN A 29 14.26 20.66 -1.59
CA GLN A 29 13.20 20.91 -2.57
C GLN A 29 12.22 19.75 -2.53
N VAL A 30 10.94 20.05 -2.36
CA VAL A 30 9.89 19.05 -2.40
C VAL A 30 9.48 18.81 -3.84
N ILE A 31 9.55 17.56 -4.28
CA ILE A 31 9.04 17.07 -5.56
C ILE A 31 8.21 15.84 -5.24
N PRO A 32 6.86 15.95 -5.22
CA PRO A 32 6.00 14.82 -4.95
C PRO A 32 6.24 13.67 -5.92
N ASN A 33 6.11 12.45 -5.42
CA ASN A 33 5.99 11.26 -6.27
C ASN A 33 4.83 11.41 -7.25
N ALA A 34 5.04 10.92 -8.47
CA ALA A 34 4.05 10.92 -9.55
C ALA A 34 4.03 9.56 -10.25
N ILE A 35 2.89 9.25 -10.87
CA ILE A 35 2.65 7.99 -11.58
C ILE A 35 1.99 8.25 -12.94
N PRO A 36 2.18 7.35 -13.93
CA PRO A 36 1.48 7.40 -15.22
C PRO A 36 0.03 6.91 -15.05
N VAL A 37 -0.91 7.83 -14.82
CA VAL A 37 -2.33 7.55 -14.49
C VAL A 37 -2.99 6.64 -15.53
N GLU A 38 -2.68 6.82 -16.81
CA GLU A 38 -3.18 6.02 -17.93
C GLU A 38 -2.89 4.52 -17.81
N THR A 39 -1.86 4.15 -17.05
CA THR A 39 -1.50 2.74 -16.79
C THR A 39 -2.53 2.03 -15.91
N PHE A 40 -3.33 2.78 -15.14
CA PHE A 40 -4.22 2.25 -14.11
C PHE A 40 -5.71 2.23 -14.49
N GLY A 41 -6.05 2.63 -15.72
CA GLY A 41 -7.42 2.58 -16.26
C GLY A 41 -7.86 1.20 -16.77
N CYS A 42 -7.42 0.09 -16.15
CA CYS A 42 -7.72 -1.27 -16.60
C CYS A 42 -9.18 -1.68 -16.33
N SER A 43 -9.78 -2.48 -17.24
CA SER A 43 -11.09 -3.11 -17.02
C SER A 43 -11.02 -4.21 -15.97
N VAL A 44 -12.10 -4.40 -15.20
CA VAL A 44 -12.28 -5.53 -14.27
C VAL A 44 -12.09 -6.89 -14.97
N ASP A 45 -12.39 -6.99 -16.27
CA ASP A 45 -12.21 -8.23 -17.04
C ASP A 45 -10.75 -8.68 -17.15
N SER A 46 -9.82 -7.73 -17.00
CA SER A 46 -8.37 -7.99 -17.00
C SER A 46 -7.84 -8.52 -15.66
N ALA A 47 -8.65 -8.43 -14.60
CA ALA A 47 -8.24 -8.80 -13.26
C ALA A 47 -7.86 -10.29 -13.20
N PRO A 48 -6.77 -10.69 -12.53
CA PRO A 48 -6.42 -12.10 -12.40
C PRO A 48 -7.36 -12.81 -11.41
N PRO A 49 -7.50 -14.16 -11.50
CA PRO A 49 -8.38 -14.92 -10.61
C PRO A 49 -8.17 -14.70 -9.12
N ALA A 50 -6.96 -14.31 -8.71
CA ALA A 50 -6.61 -14.01 -7.32
C ALA A 50 -7.48 -12.91 -6.67
N VAL A 51 -7.95 -11.95 -7.47
CA VAL A 51 -8.79 -10.81 -7.04
C VAL A 51 -10.16 -10.80 -7.74
N ARG A 52 -10.55 -11.89 -8.42
CA ARG A 52 -11.91 -11.97 -8.99
C ARG A 52 -12.90 -12.37 -7.90
N PRO A 53 -14.14 -11.82 -7.92
CA PRO A 53 -15.21 -12.37 -7.10
C PRO A 53 -15.42 -13.83 -7.49
N GLY A 54 -15.39 -14.72 -6.49
CA GLY A 54 -15.71 -16.13 -6.69
C GLY A 54 -17.20 -16.34 -6.97
N ALA A 55 -17.66 -17.59 -6.89
CA ALA A 55 -19.08 -17.93 -7.08
C ALA A 55 -20.03 -17.24 -6.08
N LYS A 56 -19.51 -16.76 -4.94
CA LYS A 56 -20.18 -15.82 -4.04
C LYS A 56 -19.41 -14.49 -4.06
N PRO A 57 -20.08 -13.35 -4.29
CA PRO A 57 -19.42 -12.05 -4.22
C PRO A 57 -19.02 -11.77 -2.77
N GLN A 58 -17.72 -11.62 -2.54
CA GLN A 58 -17.11 -11.17 -1.29
C GLN A 58 -16.26 -9.94 -1.62
N PRO A 59 -16.28 -8.87 -0.80
CA PRO A 59 -15.39 -7.73 -1.00
C PRO A 59 -13.92 -8.18 -1.02
N VAL A 60 -13.17 -7.71 -2.02
CA VAL A 60 -11.73 -7.98 -2.18
C VAL A 60 -10.94 -6.75 -1.74
N ILE A 61 -10.23 -6.91 -0.62
CA ILE A 61 -9.33 -5.91 -0.05
C ILE A 61 -7.91 -6.22 -0.52
N LEU A 62 -7.28 -5.28 -1.22
CA LEU A 62 -5.94 -5.42 -1.75
C LEU A 62 -4.93 -4.56 -0.98
N THR A 63 -3.77 -5.14 -0.69
CA THR A 63 -2.57 -4.43 -0.23
C THR A 63 -1.42 -4.75 -1.17
N VAL A 64 -0.75 -3.71 -1.68
CA VAL A 64 0.45 -3.83 -2.53
C VAL A 64 1.61 -3.21 -1.78
N ALA A 65 2.49 -4.03 -1.22
CA ALA A 65 3.61 -3.55 -0.40
C ALA A 65 4.67 -4.63 -0.18
N ARG A 66 5.91 -4.22 0.12
CA ARG A 66 6.94 -5.14 0.62
C ARG A 66 6.50 -5.77 1.94
N LEU A 67 6.73 -7.07 2.12
CA LEU A 67 6.40 -7.75 3.38
C LEU A 67 7.51 -7.54 4.41
N ASP A 68 7.56 -6.33 4.97
CA ASP A 68 8.43 -5.96 6.09
C ASP A 68 7.64 -5.22 7.19
N GLN A 69 8.29 -4.99 8.33
CA GLN A 69 7.64 -4.40 9.51
C GLN A 69 7.10 -2.99 9.27
N GLN A 70 7.75 -2.20 8.40
CA GLN A 70 7.33 -0.84 8.08
C GLN A 70 5.90 -0.80 7.55
N LYS A 71 5.52 -1.81 6.76
CA LYS A 71 4.25 -1.81 6.03
C LYS A 71 3.06 -2.27 6.87
N GLY A 72 3.25 -2.62 8.14
CA GLY A 72 2.17 -2.80 9.10
C GLY A 72 1.22 -3.96 8.82
N HIS A 73 1.63 -4.95 8.02
CA HIS A 73 0.81 -6.14 7.70
C HIS A 73 0.24 -6.88 8.91
N PRO A 74 0.93 -6.99 10.08
CA PRO A 74 0.33 -7.62 11.26
C PRO A 74 -0.99 -6.96 11.70
N TYR A 75 -1.09 -5.63 11.62
CA TYR A 75 -2.30 -4.90 11.98
C TYR A 75 -3.44 -5.15 10.97
N LEU A 76 -3.12 -5.34 9.69
CA LEU A 76 -4.11 -5.73 8.69
C LEU A 76 -4.68 -7.12 8.96
N LEU A 77 -3.83 -8.08 9.34
CA LEU A 77 -4.28 -9.42 9.69
C LEU A 77 -5.16 -9.42 10.94
N GLU A 78 -4.81 -8.63 11.95
CA GLU A 78 -5.66 -8.42 13.13
C GLU A 78 -7.01 -7.79 12.74
N ALA A 79 -7.00 -6.72 11.94
CA ALA A 79 -8.22 -6.07 11.46
C ALA A 79 -9.08 -7.02 10.62
N ALA A 80 -8.47 -7.91 9.84
CA ALA A 80 -9.18 -8.89 9.04
C ALA A 80 -10.09 -9.77 9.90
N THR A 81 -9.70 -10.11 11.14
CA THR A 81 -10.55 -10.90 12.07
C THR A 81 -11.92 -10.27 12.33
N GLN A 82 -12.04 -8.94 12.18
CA GLN A 82 -13.26 -8.19 12.43
C GLN A 82 -14.11 -7.96 11.17
N VAL A 83 -13.62 -8.37 9.99
CA VAL A 83 -14.30 -8.22 8.69
C VAL A 83 -14.41 -9.61 8.02
N PRO A 84 -15.21 -10.54 8.57
CA PRO A 84 -15.25 -11.95 8.14
C PRO A 84 -15.79 -12.16 6.72
N GLU A 85 -16.54 -11.20 6.18
CA GLU A 85 -17.14 -11.24 4.85
C GLU A 85 -16.16 -10.93 3.73
N ALA A 86 -15.02 -10.31 4.03
CA ALA A 86 -14.04 -9.86 3.05
C ALA A 86 -12.90 -10.86 2.85
N SER A 87 -12.40 -10.90 1.62
CA SER A 87 -11.14 -11.54 1.25
C SER A 87 -10.02 -10.51 1.21
N PHE A 88 -8.85 -10.88 1.71
CA PHE A 88 -7.65 -10.05 1.77
C PHE A 88 -6.60 -10.62 0.83
N VAL A 89 -6.08 -9.78 -0.05
CA VAL A 89 -5.07 -10.15 -1.04
C VAL A 89 -3.84 -9.28 -0.82
N LEU A 90 -2.72 -9.91 -0.49
CA LEU A 90 -1.45 -9.25 -0.23
C LEU A 90 -0.50 -9.55 -1.40
N ALA A 91 -0.23 -8.51 -2.19
CA ALA A 91 0.71 -8.55 -3.31
C ALA A 91 2.04 -7.92 -2.90
N GLY A 92 3.09 -8.74 -2.86
CA GLY A 92 4.43 -8.35 -2.46
C GLY A 92 5.17 -9.50 -1.80
N ASP A 93 6.46 -9.27 -1.56
CA ASP A 93 7.34 -10.21 -0.87
C ASP A 93 8.27 -9.47 0.08
N GLY A 94 8.93 -10.19 0.97
CA GLY A 94 9.84 -9.61 1.95
C GLY A 94 10.17 -10.51 3.13
N PRO A 95 11.09 -10.07 4.00
CA PRO A 95 11.62 -10.88 5.10
C PRO A 95 10.56 -11.30 6.12
N ALA A 96 9.44 -10.57 6.24
CA ALA A 96 8.38 -10.90 7.19
C ALA A 96 7.37 -11.93 6.64
N ARG A 97 7.50 -12.41 5.40
CA ARG A 97 6.50 -13.27 4.76
C ARG A 97 6.14 -14.49 5.59
N ALA A 98 7.14 -15.28 6.02
CA ALA A 98 6.91 -16.50 6.78
C ALA A 98 6.17 -16.22 8.10
N GLN A 99 6.55 -15.14 8.80
CA GLN A 99 5.91 -14.72 10.04
C GLN A 99 4.45 -14.28 9.81
N LEU A 100 4.17 -13.59 8.71
CA LEU A 100 2.80 -13.16 8.37
C LEU A 100 1.90 -14.33 7.96
N GLU A 101 2.43 -15.31 7.24
CA GLU A 101 1.72 -16.54 6.91
C GLU A 101 1.40 -17.35 8.19
N GLU A 102 2.34 -17.43 9.14
CA GLU A 102 2.11 -18.06 10.45
C GLU A 102 1.07 -17.29 11.28
N GLN A 103 1.14 -15.97 11.34
CA GLN A 103 0.14 -15.14 12.01
C GLN A 103 -1.26 -15.33 11.39
N SER A 104 -1.34 -15.35 10.05
CA SER A 104 -2.59 -15.60 9.33
C SER A 104 -3.18 -16.97 9.72
N ARG A 105 -2.36 -18.01 9.86
CA ARG A 105 -2.80 -19.33 10.36
C ARG A 105 -3.28 -19.27 11.79
N ALA A 106 -2.51 -18.65 12.68
CA ALA A 106 -2.86 -18.53 14.10
C ALA A 106 -4.20 -17.80 14.31
N LEU A 107 -4.53 -16.84 13.44
CA LEU A 107 -5.78 -16.10 13.43
C LEU A 107 -6.93 -16.80 12.67
N GLY A 108 -6.70 -17.98 12.09
CA GLY A 108 -7.72 -18.72 11.32
C GLY A 108 -8.12 -18.07 9.99
N LEU A 109 -7.19 -17.33 9.36
CA LEU A 109 -7.46 -16.52 8.17
C LEU A 109 -7.07 -17.19 6.83
N GLU A 110 -6.52 -18.41 6.86
CA GLU A 110 -5.92 -19.10 5.70
C GLU A 110 -6.87 -19.22 4.50
N HIS A 111 -8.18 -19.27 4.73
CA HIS A 111 -9.18 -19.41 3.66
C HIS A 111 -9.50 -18.11 2.93
N ARG A 112 -9.12 -16.96 3.50
CA ARG A 112 -9.51 -15.63 3.00
C ARG A 112 -8.38 -14.62 2.92
N VAL A 113 -7.19 -14.92 3.45
CA VAL A 113 -5.96 -14.15 3.24
C VAL A 113 -5.10 -14.87 2.21
N ARG A 114 -4.74 -14.19 1.11
CA ARG A 114 -3.89 -14.74 0.05
C ARG A 114 -2.62 -13.92 -0.08
N PHE A 115 -1.47 -14.57 0.04
CA PHE A 115 -0.16 -14.00 -0.23
C PHE A 115 0.24 -14.33 -1.68
N LEU A 116 0.25 -13.33 -2.56
CA LEU A 116 0.53 -13.55 -3.99
C LEU A 116 2.03 -13.56 -4.32
N GLY A 117 2.88 -13.17 -3.37
CA GLY A 117 4.29 -12.89 -3.64
C GLY A 117 4.47 -11.63 -4.49
N TYR A 118 5.67 -11.45 -5.04
CA TYR A 118 5.95 -10.35 -5.95
C TYR A 118 5.09 -10.41 -7.22
N ARG A 119 4.53 -9.26 -7.63
CA ARG A 119 3.63 -9.12 -8.78
C ARG A 119 4.05 -7.94 -9.66
N GLN A 120 3.79 -8.06 -10.95
CA GLN A 120 4.03 -7.01 -11.96
C GLN A 120 2.74 -6.52 -12.61
N ASP A 121 1.63 -7.23 -12.42
CA ASP A 121 0.31 -6.93 -12.95
C ASP A 121 -0.54 -6.11 -11.97
N ILE A 122 0.09 -5.15 -11.26
CA ILE A 122 -0.55 -4.31 -10.25
C ILE A 122 -1.79 -3.58 -10.79
N PRO A 123 -1.79 -2.99 -12.00
CA PRO A 123 -3.00 -2.37 -12.56
C PRO A 123 -4.19 -3.33 -12.68
N ALA A 124 -3.94 -4.58 -13.07
CA ALA A 124 -4.99 -5.60 -13.19
C ALA A 124 -5.49 -6.07 -11.81
N LEU A 125 -4.59 -6.17 -10.82
CA LEU A 125 -4.97 -6.47 -9.43
C LEU A 125 -5.85 -5.36 -8.84
N LEU A 126 -5.46 -4.10 -9.02
CA LEU A 126 -6.22 -2.94 -8.58
C LEU A 126 -7.59 -2.89 -9.27
N ALA A 127 -7.65 -3.10 -10.59
CA ALA A 127 -8.91 -3.13 -11.33
C ALA A 127 -9.92 -4.14 -10.75
N GLY A 128 -9.43 -5.29 -10.27
CA GLY A 128 -10.26 -6.34 -9.67
C GLY A 128 -10.62 -6.18 -8.20
N CYS A 129 -9.97 -5.29 -7.44
CA CYS A 129 -10.28 -5.12 -6.02
C CYS A 129 -11.42 -4.12 -5.79
N ASP A 130 -12.05 -4.20 -4.63
CA ASP A 130 -13.11 -3.29 -4.18
C ASP A 130 -12.55 -2.16 -3.30
N LEU A 131 -11.48 -2.45 -2.55
CA LEU A 131 -10.87 -1.54 -1.59
C LEU A 131 -9.34 -1.75 -1.57
N PHE A 132 -8.59 -0.66 -1.46
CA PHE A 132 -7.14 -0.73 -1.22
C PHE A 132 -6.81 -0.33 0.23
N VAL A 133 -5.94 -1.10 0.88
CA VAL A 133 -5.49 -0.82 2.25
C VAL A 133 -3.97 -0.74 2.33
N LEU A 134 -3.43 0.32 2.93
CA LEU A 134 -2.00 0.45 3.26
C LEU A 134 -1.79 0.86 4.73
N PRO A 135 -1.57 -0.11 5.64
CA PRO A 135 -1.49 0.12 7.09
C PRO A 135 -0.07 0.49 7.55
N SER A 136 0.71 1.17 6.70
CA SER A 136 2.12 1.48 6.98
C SER A 136 2.31 2.30 8.26
N LEU A 137 3.44 2.07 8.93
CA LEU A 137 3.87 2.79 10.13
C LEU A 137 4.59 4.11 9.80
N TYR A 138 5.26 4.16 8.65
CA TYR A 138 5.90 5.37 8.13
C TYR A 138 6.04 5.29 6.60
N GLU A 139 5.84 6.43 5.93
CA GLU A 139 5.93 6.60 4.49
C GLU A 139 6.37 8.03 4.17
N GLY A 140 6.98 8.21 3.01
CA GLY A 140 7.25 9.54 2.45
C GLY A 140 6.05 10.08 1.68
N LEU A 141 5.77 9.49 0.52
CA LEU A 141 4.53 9.61 -0.22
C LEU A 141 4.32 8.27 -0.94
N PRO A 142 3.43 7.39 -0.46
CA PRO A 142 3.39 6.01 -0.93
C PRO A 142 2.86 5.91 -2.36
N LEU A 143 3.70 5.42 -3.29
CA LEU A 143 3.32 5.20 -4.69
C LEU A 143 2.08 4.29 -4.80
N ALA A 144 2.01 3.21 -4.02
CA ALA A 144 0.88 2.28 -4.06
C ALA A 144 -0.48 2.94 -3.74
N VAL A 145 -0.50 3.99 -2.91
CA VAL A 145 -1.71 4.78 -2.67
C VAL A 145 -2.09 5.58 -3.91
N LEU A 146 -1.11 6.26 -4.53
CA LEU A 146 -1.34 7.01 -5.78
C LEU A 146 -1.84 6.07 -6.89
N GLU A 147 -1.25 4.88 -7.01
CA GLU A 147 -1.64 3.85 -7.98
C GLU A 147 -3.08 3.38 -7.76
N ALA A 148 -3.48 3.14 -6.51
CA ALA A 148 -4.85 2.79 -6.16
C ALA A 148 -5.85 3.91 -6.47
N MET A 149 -5.49 5.16 -6.17
CA MET A 149 -6.32 6.32 -6.50
C MET A 149 -6.45 6.50 -8.02
N ALA A 150 -5.38 6.30 -8.79
CA ALA A 150 -5.42 6.34 -10.25
C ALA A 150 -6.27 5.23 -10.86
N ALA A 151 -6.34 4.07 -10.20
CA ALA A 151 -7.26 2.99 -10.55
C ALA A 151 -8.72 3.24 -10.09
N GLY A 152 -9.01 4.41 -9.51
CA GLY A 152 -10.34 4.78 -9.02
C GLY A 152 -10.80 3.98 -7.80
N LYS A 153 -9.86 3.46 -7.00
CA LYS A 153 -10.18 2.60 -5.85
C LYS A 153 -10.28 3.42 -4.57
N PRO A 154 -11.29 3.16 -3.72
CA PRO A 154 -11.31 3.68 -2.36
C PRO A 154 -10.04 3.23 -1.63
N VAL A 155 -9.46 4.13 -0.83
CA VAL A 155 -8.21 3.89 -0.08
C VAL A 155 -8.48 4.05 1.42
N ILE A 156 -8.07 3.04 2.19
CA ILE A 156 -7.85 3.19 3.63
C ILE A 156 -6.36 3.09 3.88
N ALA A 157 -5.78 4.06 4.57
CA ALA A 157 -4.38 4.03 4.92
C ALA A 157 -4.16 4.65 6.30
N SER A 158 -3.06 4.28 6.97
CA SER A 158 -2.72 4.87 8.25
C SER A 158 -2.60 6.40 8.12
N ALA A 159 -3.14 7.14 9.08
CA ALA A 159 -3.02 8.60 9.17
C ALA A 159 -1.60 9.00 9.62
N ILE A 160 -0.63 8.75 8.76
CA ILE A 160 0.79 9.08 8.94
C ILE A 160 1.16 10.26 8.02
N PRO A 161 2.16 11.09 8.38
CA PRO A 161 2.42 12.36 7.71
C PRO A 161 2.47 12.27 6.17
N GLY A 162 3.19 11.29 5.63
CA GLY A 162 3.33 11.12 4.18
C GLY A 162 2.07 10.67 3.44
N THR A 163 1.16 9.98 4.13
CA THR A 163 -0.10 9.49 3.55
C THR A 163 -1.18 10.58 3.59
N CYS A 164 -1.23 11.38 4.66
CA CYS A 164 -2.17 12.49 4.82
C CYS A 164 -2.00 13.60 3.75
N GLU A 165 -0.86 13.66 3.07
CA GLU A 165 -0.65 14.56 1.94
C GLU A 165 -1.38 14.11 0.66
N ALA A 166 -1.83 12.84 0.58
CA ALA A 166 -2.53 12.28 -0.57
C ALA A 166 -3.99 11.90 -0.28
N VAL A 167 -4.25 11.28 0.87
CA VAL A 167 -5.59 10.80 1.25
C VAL A 167 -6.25 11.84 2.15
N VAL A 168 -7.44 12.30 1.73
CA VAL A 168 -8.27 13.29 2.44
C VAL A 168 -9.62 12.66 2.80
N ASP A 169 -10.24 13.15 3.88
CA ASP A 169 -11.54 12.69 4.40
C ASP A 169 -12.75 13.09 3.53
#